data_AF-A0A5P3VJ45-F1
#
_entry.id   AF-A0A5P3VJ45-F1
#
_cell.length_a   1.000
_cell.length_b   1.000
_cell.length_c   1.000
_cell.angle_alpha   90.00
_cell.angle_beta   90.00
_cell.angle_gamma   90.00
#
_symmetry.space_group_name_H-M   'P 1'
#
loop_
_entity.id
_entity.type
_entity.pdbx_description
1 polymer ?
#
loop_
_entity_poly.entity_id
_entity_poly.type
_entity_poly.pdbx_seq_one_letter_code
_entity_poly.pdbx_strand_id
1 'polypeptide(L)' 'MTIEPVETNVCLHQIRAGIEGVLALLEQLSVRSEECFSALCLLGMVQAKLAELMDSDQLSA' A
#
# COMPACT_ATOMS: atom_id res chain seq x y z
N MET A 1 18.80 17.31 -2.81
CA MET A 1 17.58 17.49 -2.01
C MET A 1 17.52 16.29 -1.09
N THR A 2 18.03 16.45 0.13
CA THR A 2 18.07 15.39 1.14
C THR A 2 16.66 15.28 1.69
N ILE A 3 15.91 14.24 1.30
CA ILE A 3 14.61 13.98 1.88
C ILE A 3 14.88 13.49 3.30
N GLU A 4 14.41 14.23 4.30
CA GLU A 4 14.63 13.88 5.70
C GLU A 4 13.86 12.59 6.03
N PRO A 5 14.42 11.69 6.88
CA PRO A 5 13.83 10.38 7.17
C PRO A 5 12.41 10.48 7.76
N VAL A 6 12.10 11.58 8.44
CA VAL A 6 10.77 11.85 9.02
C VAL A 6 9.72 12.14 7.94
N GLU A 7 10.07 12.95 6.92
CA GLU A 7 9.14 13.26 5.81
C GLU A 7 8.88 12.02 4.94
N THR A 8 9.89 11.16 4.78
CA THR A 8 9.77 9.89 4.05
C THR A 8 8.79 8.95 4.76
N ASN A 9 8.89 8.83 6.08
CA ASN A 9 8.02 7.97 6.88
C ASN A 9 6.53 8.42 6.82
N VAL A 10 6.27 9.72 6.94
CA VAL A 10 4.91 10.28 6.80
C VAL A 10 4.35 10.04 5.39
N CYS A 11 5.17 10.23 4.35
CA CYS A 11 4.78 9.96 2.97
C CYS A 11 4.41 8.49 2.75
N LEU A 12 5.18 7.54 3.31
CA LEU A 12 4.88 6.11 3.20
C LEU A 12 3.57 5.73 3.91
N HIS A 13 3.29 6.31 5.07
CA HIS A 13 2.00 6.10 5.76
C HIS A 13 0.81 6.63 4.96
N GLN A 14 0.95 7.79 4.30
CA GLN A 14 -0.09 8.33 3.42
C GLN A 14 -0.32 7.45 2.19
N ILE A 15 0.76 6.97 1.58
CA ILE A 15 0.67 6.02 0.45
C ILE A 15 -0.03 4.74 0.88
N ARG A 16 0.34 4.16 2.04
CA ARG A 16 -0.31 2.96 2.57
C ARG A 16 -1.80 3.15 2.78
N ALA A 17 -2.21 4.26 3.41
CA ALA A 17 -3.62 4.59 3.63
C ALA A 17 -4.38 4.77 2.30
N GLY A 18 -3.76 5.39 1.29
CA GLY A 18 -4.33 5.50 -0.05
C GLY A 18 -4.55 4.14 -0.70
N ILE A 19 -3.57 3.24 -0.61
CA ILE A 19 -3.66 1.87 -1.13
C ILE A 19 -4.78 1.09 -0.41
N GLU A 20 -4.87 1.18 0.92
CA GLU A 20 -5.94 0.55 1.71
C GLU A 20 -7.33 1.04 1.26
N GLY A 21 -7.50 2.33 0.99
CA GLY A 21 -8.74 2.89 0.45
C GLY A 21 -9.11 2.33 -0.92
N VAL A 22 -8.12 2.19 -1.82
CA VAL A 22 -8.36 1.60 -3.15
C VAL A 22 -8.66 0.12 -3.06
N LEU A 23 -7.99 -0.63 -2.18
CA LEU A 23 -8.29 -2.05 -1.93
C LEU A 23 -9.73 -2.25 -1.45
N ALA A 24 -10.20 -1.43 -0.51
CA ALA A 24 -11.58 -1.49 -0.04
C ALA A 24 -12.61 -1.23 -1.15
N LEU A 25 -12.31 -0.30 -2.07
CA LEU A 25 -13.15 -0.06 -3.26
C LEU A 25 -13.11 -1.27 -4.22
N LEU A 26 -11.93 -1.84 -4.44
CA LEU A 26 -11.77 -2.99 -5.33
C LEU A 26 -12.42 -4.26 -4.78
N GLU A 27 -12.44 -4.48 -3.47
CA GLU A 27 -13.17 -5.60 -2.85
C GLU A 27 -14.65 -5.57 -3.25
N GLN A 28 -15.28 -4.39 -3.19
CA GLN A 28 -16.69 -4.22 -3.57
C GLN A 28 -16.94 -4.39 -5.08
N LEU A 29 -15.98 -3.99 -5.92
CA LEU A 29 -16.12 -4.02 -7.37
C LEU A 29 -15.67 -5.36 -8.00
N SER A 30 -14.81 -6.12 -7.32
CA SER A 30 -14.23 -7.38 -7.81
C SER A 30 -15.27 -8.44 -8.16
N VAL A 31 -16.40 -8.47 -7.43
CA VAL A 31 -17.51 -9.40 -7.71
C VAL A 31 -18.22 -9.10 -9.04
N ARG A 32 -17.96 -7.94 -9.64
CA ARG A 32 -18.62 -7.45 -10.86
C ARG A 32 -17.70 -7.40 -12.08
N SER A 33 -16.40 -7.60 -11.91
CA SER A 33 -15.39 -7.50 -12.97
C SER A 33 -14.14 -8.29 -12.60
N GLU A 34 -13.72 -9.17 -13.52
CA GLU A 34 -12.49 -9.96 -13.38
C GLU A 34 -11.24 -9.06 -13.40
N GLU A 35 -11.29 -7.94 -14.11
CA GLU A 35 -10.25 -6.91 -14.11
C GLU A 35 -10.14 -6.25 -12.74
N CYS A 36 -11.26 -5.94 -12.08
CA CYS A 36 -11.27 -5.43 -10.71
C CYS A 36 -10.73 -6.46 -9.72
N PHE A 37 -11.07 -7.74 -9.89
CA PHE A 37 -10.50 -8.82 -9.09
C PHE A 37 -8.98 -8.94 -9.29
N SER A 38 -8.52 -8.89 -10.54
CA SER A 38 -7.09 -8.94 -10.86
C SER A 38 -6.34 -7.73 -10.26
N ALA A 39 -6.91 -6.53 -10.35
CA ALA A 39 -6.38 -5.33 -9.74
C ALA A 39 -6.32 -5.44 -8.21
N LEU A 40 -7.36 -6.01 -7.57
CA LEU A 40 -7.40 -6.25 -6.13
C LEU A 40 -6.24 -7.15 -5.70
N CYS A 41 -6.03 -8.28 -6.39
CA CYS A 41 -4.96 -9.21 -6.09
C CYS A 41 -3.57 -8.56 -6.25
N LEU A 42 -3.34 -7.88 -7.38
CA LEU A 42 -2.06 -7.22 -7.67
C LEU A 42 -1.75 -6.12 -6.64
N LEU A 43 -2.73 -5.27 -6.35
CA LEU A 43 -2.56 -4.19 -5.39
C LEU A 43 -2.40 -4.73 -3.96
N GLY A 44 -3.05 -5.84 -3.62
CA GLY A 44 -2.89 -6.51 -2.33
C GLY A 44 -1.45 -7.02 -2.12
N MET A 45 -0.82 -7.56 -3.17
CA MET A 45 0.60 -7.93 -3.10
C MET A 45 1.51 -6.71 -2.90
N VAL A 46 1.22 -5.59 -3.56
CA VAL A 46 1.97 -4.34 -3.38
C VAL A 46 1.81 -3.80 -1.96
N GLN A 47 0.60 -3.83 -1.40
CA GLN A 47 0.33 -3.40 -0.03
C GLN A 47 1.10 -4.25 0.99
N ALA A 48 1.10 -5.58 0.81
CA ALA A 48 1.84 -6.49 1.69
C ALA A 48 3.35 -6.21 1.63
N LYS A 49 3.91 -6.01 0.43
CA LYS A 49 5.33 -5.66 0.26
C LYS A 49 5.68 -4.30 0.84
N LEU A 50 4.80 -3.31 0.70
CA LEU A 50 4.97 -2.00 1.33
C LEU A 50 4.99 -2.13 2.86
N ALA A 51 4.07 -2.92 3.44
CA ALA A 51 4.04 -3.17 4.88
C ALA A 51 5.34 -3.85 5.37
N GLU A 52 5.81 -4.89 4.67
CA GLU A 52 7.09 -5.55 4.98
C GLU A 52 8.27 -4.57 4.97
N LEU A 53 8.33 -3.66 3.98
CA LEU A 53 9.40 -2.66 3.89
C LEU A 53 9.33 -1.64 5.04
N MET A 54 8.13 -1.18 5.37
CA MET A 54 7.92 -0.24 6.47
C MET A 54 8.23 -0.85 7.84
N ASP A 55 7.94 -2.14 8.03
CA ASP A 55 8.26 -2.86 9.26
C ASP A 55 9.77 -3.18 9.35
N SER A 56 10.41 -3.47 8.21
CA SER A 56 11.86 -3.70 8.14
C SER A 56 12.66 -2.44 8.47
N ASP A 57 12.19 -1.27 8.04
CA ASP A 57 12.83 0.03 8.32
C ASP A 57 12.79 0.38 9.81
N GLN A 58 11.76 -0.09 10.55
CA GLN A 58 11.67 0.06 12.00
C GLN A 58 12.56 -0.91 12.79
N LEU A 59 13.03 -2.00 12.18
CA LEU A 59 13.94 -2.96 12.85
C LEU A 59 15.42 -2.57 12.74
N SER A 60 15.75 -1.62 11.85
CA SER A 60 17.11 -1.12 11.62
C SER A 60 17.42 0.24 12.27
N ALA A 61 16.46 0.83 12.99
CA ALA A 61 16.60 2.06 13.76
C ALA A 61 16.70 1.78 15.27
#